data_AF-A0A377ZD82-F1
#
_entry.id   AF-A0A377ZD82-F1
#
_cell.length_a   1.000
_cell.length_b   1.000
_cell.length_c   1.000
_cell.angle_alpha   90.00
_cell.angle_beta   90.00
_cell.angle_gamma   90.00
#
_symmetry.space_group_name_H-M   'P 1'
#
loop_
_entity.id
_entity.type
_entity.pdbx_description
1 polymer ?
#
loop_
_entity_poly.entity_id
_entity_poly.type
_entity_poly.pdbx_seq_one_letter_code
_entity_poly.pdbx_strand_id
1 'polypeptide(L)'
;MPVSPRAGDFRKLDMDSADDVALLRHYYEKSNPFSPLRVEHNFGLLMFYCSAFMKHFVYYSAKNEAVVIAMQNGPVLICFDLFCDVGKSLSTLVNDWPMTTFTRPSSVLPPVKTGLGEYEKIEGEDILFVYDQKEKPV
;
A
#
# COMPACT_ATOMS: atom_id res chain seq x y z
N MET A 1 19.14 0.97 3.25
CA MET A 1 19.66 1.58 2.01
C MET A 1 19.59 3.09 2.18
N PRO A 2 20.64 3.86 1.84
CA PRO A 2 20.53 5.31 1.77
C PRO A 2 19.61 5.71 0.62
N VAL A 3 18.73 6.68 0.86
CA VAL A 3 17.82 7.26 -0.12
C VAL A 3 18.27 8.68 -0.44
N SER A 4 18.21 9.08 -1.70
CA SER A 4 18.56 10.43 -2.15
C SER A 4 17.34 11.04 -2.85
N PRO A 5 16.72 12.08 -2.29
CA PRO A 5 15.52 12.67 -2.87
C PRO A 5 15.76 13.17 -4.29
N ARG A 6 14.85 12.82 -5.20
CA ARG A 6 14.75 13.39 -6.55
C ARG A 6 13.31 13.85 -6.76
N ALA A 7 13.13 14.86 -7.62
CA ALA A 7 11.80 15.25 -8.05
C ALA A 7 11.17 14.11 -8.86
N GLY A 8 10.23 13.38 -8.26
CA GLY A 8 9.39 12.42 -8.99
C GLY A 8 8.12 13.05 -9.53
N ASP A 9 7.36 12.22 -10.24
CA ASP A 9 6.15 12.58 -10.98
C ASP A 9 4.87 12.12 -10.27
N PHE A 10 4.94 11.87 -8.96
CA PHE A 10 3.78 11.43 -8.19
C PHE A 10 2.68 12.50 -8.24
N ARG A 11 1.55 12.13 -8.83
CA ARG A 11 0.30 12.88 -8.74
C ARG A 11 -0.61 12.22 -7.71
N LYS A 12 -1.30 13.04 -6.93
CA LYS A 12 -2.38 12.56 -6.08
C LYS A 12 -3.57 12.14 -6.95
N LEU A 13 -4.16 11.00 -6.65
CA LEU A 13 -5.37 10.54 -7.33
C LEU A 13 -6.62 11.13 -6.64
N ASP A 14 -7.63 11.46 -7.45
CA ASP A 14 -8.96 11.82 -6.97
C ASP A 14 -9.85 10.59 -6.86
N MET A 15 -10.13 10.12 -5.64
CA MET A 15 -10.94 8.92 -5.43
C MET A 15 -12.45 9.15 -5.59
N ASP A 16 -12.89 10.38 -5.90
CA ASP A 16 -14.25 10.63 -6.42
C ASP A 16 -14.35 10.51 -7.95
N SER A 17 -13.20 10.52 -8.65
CA SER A 17 -13.14 10.41 -10.10
C SER A 17 -13.17 8.95 -10.54
N ALA A 18 -14.11 8.61 -11.43
CA ALA A 18 -14.24 7.27 -11.98
C ALA A 18 -12.95 6.82 -12.71
N ASP A 19 -12.27 7.74 -13.39
CA ASP A 19 -11.04 7.45 -14.15
C ASP A 19 -9.87 7.10 -13.20
N ASP A 20 -9.73 7.84 -12.10
CA ASP A 20 -8.68 7.61 -11.12
C ASP A 20 -8.95 6.36 -10.27
N VAL A 21 -10.22 6.04 -10.00
CA VAL A 21 -10.62 4.77 -9.39
C VAL A 21 -10.35 3.59 -10.33
N ALA A 22 -10.62 3.75 -11.63
CA ALA A 22 -10.30 2.73 -12.64
C ALA A 22 -8.78 2.51 -12.73
N LEU A 23 -7.98 3.58 -12.65
CA LEU A 23 -6.52 3.49 -12.60
C LEU A 23 -6.04 2.72 -11.36
N LEU A 24 -6.57 3.04 -10.17
CA LEU A 24 -6.26 2.29 -8.94
C LEU A 24 -6.60 0.80 -9.10
N ARG A 25 -7.78 0.48 -9.66
CA ARG A 25 -8.20 -0.91 -9.90
C ARG A 25 -7.24 -1.65 -10.83
N HIS A 26 -6.86 -1.02 -11.94
CA HIS A 26 -5.94 -1.60 -12.90
C HIS A 26 -4.60 -1.98 -12.25
N TYR A 27 -4.07 -1.12 -11.38
CA TYR A 27 -2.83 -1.41 -10.67
C TYR A 27 -3.01 -2.39 -9.52
N TYR A 28 -4.13 -2.36 -8.80
CA TYR A 28 -4.43 -3.34 -7.75
C TYR A 28 -4.37 -4.79 -8.28
N GLU A 29 -4.88 -5.04 -9.49
CA GLU A 29 -4.83 -6.37 -10.12
C GLU A 29 -3.40 -6.86 -10.40
N LYS A 30 -2.44 -5.94 -10.57
CA LYS A 30 -1.01 -6.27 -10.71
C LYS A 30 -0.39 -6.75 -9.40
N SER A 31 -1.04 -6.46 -8.26
CA SER A 31 -0.58 -6.76 -6.89
C SER A 31 0.70 -6.02 -6.51
N ASN A 32 1.11 -6.16 -5.24
CA ASN A 32 2.38 -5.67 -4.73
C ASN A 32 3.48 -6.71 -4.98
N PRO A 33 4.47 -6.45 -5.85
CA PRO A 33 5.54 -7.41 -6.16
C PRO A 33 6.61 -7.51 -5.06
N PHE A 34 6.54 -6.65 -4.03
CA PHE A 34 7.49 -6.60 -2.92
C PHE A 34 6.95 -7.26 -1.63
N SER A 35 5.71 -7.75 -1.64
CA SER A 35 5.09 -8.47 -0.52
C SER A 35 4.92 -9.96 -0.88
N PRO A 36 5.31 -10.90 0.00
CA PRO A 36 5.03 -12.32 -0.20
C PRO A 36 3.55 -12.66 0.03
N LEU A 37 2.81 -11.78 0.71
CA LEU A 37 1.37 -11.91 0.95
C LEU A 37 0.62 -11.04 -0.05
N ARG A 38 -0.28 -11.67 -0.82
CA ARG A 38 -1.15 -11.01 -1.78
C ARG A 38 -2.58 -11.05 -1.25
N VAL A 39 -3.24 -9.90 -1.20
CA VAL A 39 -4.68 -9.83 -0.97
C VAL A 39 -5.34 -9.87 -2.34
N GLU A 40 -5.82 -11.04 -2.74
CA GLU A 40 -6.53 -11.23 -4.00
C GLU A 40 -8.02 -10.97 -3.84
N HIS A 41 -8.66 -10.46 -4.90
CA HIS A 41 -10.12 -10.28 -4.98
C HIS A 41 -10.76 -9.45 -3.85
N ASN A 42 -10.03 -8.51 -3.26
CA ASN A 42 -10.54 -7.67 -2.16
C ASN A 42 -10.48 -6.16 -2.46
N PHE A 43 -10.69 -5.80 -3.74
CA PHE A 43 -10.74 -4.40 -4.15
C PHE A 43 -11.82 -3.61 -3.40
N GLY A 44 -12.90 -4.25 -2.98
CA GLY A 44 -13.95 -3.62 -2.17
C GLY A 44 -13.44 -3.10 -0.82
N LEU A 45 -12.61 -3.87 -0.12
CA LEU A 45 -12.01 -3.43 1.14
C LEU A 45 -10.99 -2.31 0.93
N LEU A 46 -10.20 -2.39 -0.15
CA LEU A 46 -9.29 -1.30 -0.52
C LEU A 46 -10.08 0.00 -0.75
N MET A 47 -11.18 -0.09 -1.52
CA MET A 47 -12.04 1.05 -1.79
C MET A 47 -12.73 1.58 -0.54
N PHE A 48 -13.13 0.73 0.40
CA PHE A 48 -13.69 1.18 1.68
C PHE A 48 -12.76 2.15 2.42
N TYR A 49 -11.44 1.89 2.42
CA TYR A 49 -10.46 2.80 2.99
C TYR A 49 -10.18 4.01 2.10
N CYS A 50 -10.00 3.79 0.80
CA CYS A 50 -9.62 4.83 -0.17
C CYS A 50 -10.77 5.79 -0.54
N SER A 51 -12.03 5.45 -0.26
CA SER A 51 -13.15 6.38 -0.41
C SER A 51 -13.43 7.19 0.87
N ALA A 52 -12.81 6.82 1.98
CA ALA A 52 -13.02 7.42 3.29
C ALA A 52 -11.73 8.10 3.80
N PHE A 53 -11.19 7.65 4.93
CA PHE A 53 -10.09 8.33 5.61
C PHE A 53 -8.73 8.23 4.89
N MET A 54 -8.54 7.27 3.97
CA MET A 54 -7.32 7.18 3.15
C MET A 54 -7.44 7.85 1.78
N LYS A 55 -8.58 8.47 1.47
CA LYS A 55 -8.85 9.12 0.18
C LYS A 55 -7.79 10.11 -0.27
N HIS A 56 -7.09 10.71 0.69
CA HIS A 56 -6.08 11.72 0.40
C HIS A 56 -4.66 11.19 0.30
N PHE A 57 -4.47 9.88 0.43
CA PHE A 57 -3.18 9.22 0.52
C PHE A 57 -2.88 8.30 -0.66
N VAL A 58 -3.62 8.42 -1.77
CA VAL A 58 -3.44 7.60 -2.98
C VAL A 58 -2.73 8.41 -4.05
N TYR A 59 -1.63 7.87 -4.57
CA TYR A 59 -0.75 8.54 -5.52
C TYR A 59 -0.39 7.63 -6.68
N TYR A 60 -0.19 8.22 -7.86
CA TYR A 60 0.24 7.53 -9.06
C TYR A 60 1.51 8.18 -9.63
N SER A 61 2.45 7.35 -10.05
CA SER A 61 3.64 7.74 -10.82
C SER A 61 3.58 7.07 -12.18
N ALA A 62 3.56 7.87 -13.25
CA ALA A 62 3.60 7.38 -14.62
C ALA A 62 4.99 6.85 -14.97
N LYS A 63 6.04 7.55 -14.54
CA LYS A 63 7.45 7.17 -14.72
C LYS A 63 7.75 5.80 -14.12
N ASN A 64 7.22 5.53 -12.93
CA ASN A 64 7.43 4.26 -12.25
C ASN A 64 6.35 3.22 -12.59
N GLU A 65 5.28 3.62 -13.28
CA GLU A 65 4.10 2.81 -13.54
C GLU A 65 3.62 2.14 -12.25
N ALA A 66 3.30 2.96 -11.25
CA ALA A 66 3.00 2.48 -9.92
C ALA A 66 1.94 3.33 -9.22
N VAL A 67 1.12 2.66 -8.42
CA VAL A 67 0.21 3.31 -7.46
C VAL A 67 0.72 3.05 -6.05
N VAL A 68 0.75 4.09 -5.23
CA VAL A 68 1.22 4.05 -3.83
C VAL A 68 0.13 4.61 -2.94
N ILE A 69 -0.18 3.89 -1.86
CA ILE A 69 -1.00 4.39 -0.77
C ILE A 69 -0.05 4.74 0.38
N ALA A 70 0.20 6.02 0.60
CA ALA A 70 1.16 6.46 1.59
C ALA A 70 0.77 7.77 2.28
N MET A 71 1.12 7.88 3.55
CA MET A 71 0.90 9.07 4.36
C MET A 71 2.23 9.61 4.86
N GLN A 72 2.41 10.93 4.72
CA GLN A 72 3.49 11.66 5.35
C GLN A 72 3.15 11.92 6.81
N ASN A 73 3.99 11.46 7.74
CA ASN A 73 3.88 11.78 9.16
C ASN A 73 5.20 12.37 9.66
N GLY A 74 5.30 13.72 9.66
CA GLY A 74 6.54 14.42 10.00
C GLY A 74 7.67 14.04 9.02
N PRO A 75 8.82 13.50 9.48
CA PRO A 75 9.91 13.04 8.62
C PRO A 75 9.75 11.60 8.11
N VAL A 76 8.66 10.91 8.47
CA VAL A 76 8.43 9.50 8.13
C VAL A 76 7.40 9.40 7.02
N LEU A 77 7.71 8.60 5.99
CA LEU A 77 6.74 8.16 4.99
C LEU A 77 6.21 6.79 5.41
N ILE A 78 4.92 6.71 5.68
CA ILE A 78 4.24 5.45 5.97
C ILE A 78 3.62 4.96 4.66
N CYS A 79 4.19 3.91 4.08
CA CYS A 79 3.63 3.23 2.91
C CYS A 79 2.71 2.11 3.39
N PHE A 80 1.41 2.22 3.11
CA PHE A 80 0.41 1.20 3.44
C PHE A 80 0.37 0.11 2.37
N ASP A 81 0.39 0.52 1.10
CA ASP A 81 0.45 -0.43 -0.02
C ASP A 81 1.09 0.19 -1.27
N LEU A 82 1.59 -0.68 -2.14
CA LEU A 82 2.30 -0.34 -3.37
C LEU A 82 1.95 -1.35 -4.46
N PHE A 83 1.46 -0.88 -5.59
CA PHE A 83 1.05 -1.70 -6.72
C PHE A 83 1.84 -1.32 -7.97
N CYS A 84 2.58 -2.27 -8.54
CA CYS A 84 3.33 -2.09 -9.78
C CYS A 84 3.70 -3.44 -10.42
N ASP A 85 4.23 -3.39 -11.64
CA ASP A 85 4.66 -4.61 -12.35
C ASP A 85 5.94 -5.21 -11.72
N VAL A 86 6.11 -6.53 -11.89
CA VAL A 86 7.30 -7.26 -11.45
C VAL A 86 8.55 -6.71 -12.15
N GLY A 87 9.66 -6.58 -11.41
CA GLY A 87 10.93 -6.07 -11.93
C GLY A 87 11.13 -4.56 -11.77
N LYS A 88 10.15 -3.84 -11.22
CA LYS A 88 10.32 -2.45 -10.74
C LYS A 88 11.16 -2.44 -9.46
N SER A 89 11.78 -1.28 -9.18
CA SER A 89 12.63 -1.11 -8.00
C SER A 89 11.95 -0.25 -6.94
N LEU A 90 11.76 -0.83 -5.74
CA LEU A 90 11.24 -0.12 -4.57
C LEU A 90 12.10 1.09 -4.21
N SER A 91 13.44 1.01 -4.38
CA SER A 91 14.33 2.12 -4.07
C SER A 91 14.14 3.30 -5.01
N THR A 92 13.79 3.06 -6.28
CA THR A 92 13.50 4.13 -7.25
C THR A 92 12.20 4.85 -6.89
N LEU A 93 11.17 4.09 -6.51
CA LEU A 93 9.88 4.63 -6.04
C LEU A 93 10.03 5.50 -4.79
N VAL A 94 10.80 5.03 -3.80
CA VAL A 94 11.04 5.78 -2.57
C VAL A 94 11.90 7.03 -2.81
N ASN A 95 12.88 6.96 -3.72
CA ASN A 95 13.73 8.12 -4.05
C ASN A 95 13.00 9.21 -4.84
N ASP A 96 12.05 8.81 -5.70
CA ASP A 96 11.23 9.72 -6.49
C ASP A 96 10.06 10.32 -5.67
N TRP A 97 9.85 9.87 -4.42
CA TRP A 97 8.82 10.47 -3.58
C TRP A 97 9.17 11.94 -3.30
N PRO A 98 8.24 12.90 -3.54
CA PRO A 98 8.49 14.30 -3.23
C PRO A 98 8.54 14.46 -1.71
N MET A 99 9.74 14.44 -1.12
CA MET A 99 9.93 14.55 0.33
C MET A 99 10.89 15.70 0.69
N THR A 100 10.36 16.68 1.42
CA THR A 100 11.15 17.52 2.33
C THR A 100 11.43 16.69 3.58
N THR A 101 12.63 16.12 3.69
CA THR A 101 13.23 15.38 4.83
C THR A 101 12.69 13.97 5.13
N PHE A 102 13.62 13.00 5.20
CA PHE A 102 13.38 11.59 5.48
C PHE A 102 14.20 11.14 6.69
N THR A 103 13.56 10.46 7.64
CA THR A 103 14.27 9.71 8.69
C THR A 103 13.66 8.30 8.80
N ARG A 104 14.31 7.35 8.13
CA ARG A 104 14.12 5.87 8.14
C ARG A 104 12.73 5.38 7.65
N PRO A 105 12.68 4.45 6.68
CA PRO A 105 11.43 3.82 6.29
C PRO A 105 11.09 2.73 7.31
N SER A 106 10.02 2.90 8.08
CA SER A 106 9.37 1.79 8.76
C SER A 106 8.42 1.15 7.75
N SER A 107 8.87 0.09 7.08
CA SER A 107 8.00 -0.74 6.24
C SER A 107 7.12 -1.59 7.15
N VAL A 108 5.80 -1.42 7.07
CA VAL A 108 4.79 -2.33 7.66
C VAL A 108 4.50 -3.52 6.75
N LEU A 109 5.12 -3.59 5.56
CA LEU A 109 4.98 -4.72 4.65
C LEU A 109 5.69 -5.97 5.22
N PRO A 110 5.08 -7.18 5.08
CA PRO A 110 5.73 -8.42 5.45
C PRO A 110 7.03 -8.58 4.64
N PRO A 111 8.18 -8.75 5.27
CA PRO A 111 9.43 -8.90 4.53
C PRO A 111 9.44 -10.21 3.73
N VAL A 112 10.00 -10.17 2.52
CA VAL A 112 10.32 -11.35 1.68
C VAL A 112 11.54 -12.10 2.25
N LYS A 113 11.57 -12.37 3.55
CA LYS A 113 12.63 -13.18 4.17
C LYS A 113 12.06 -14.54 4.57
N THR A 114 12.63 -15.59 3.99
CA THR A 114 12.37 -17.03 4.27
C THR A 114 12.91 -17.50 5.63
N GLY A 115 12.99 -16.60 6.63
CA GLY A 115 13.33 -16.98 8.00
C GLY A 115 12.08 -17.32 8.80
N LEU A 116 12.17 -18.28 9.72
CA LEU A 116 11.15 -18.51 10.76
C LEU A 116 10.99 -17.20 11.56
N GLY A 117 9.94 -16.45 11.25
CA GLY A 117 9.53 -15.30 12.05
C GLY A 117 8.88 -15.78 13.34
N GLU A 118 9.13 -15.07 14.43
CA GLU A 118 8.33 -15.22 15.64
C GLU A 118 7.01 -14.49 15.46
N TYR A 119 5.90 -15.18 15.74
CA TYR A 119 4.56 -14.64 15.71
C TYR A 119 4.11 -14.37 17.14
N GLU A 120 3.71 -13.14 17.44
CA GLU A 120 3.06 -12.81 18.70
C GLU A 120 1.58 -12.53 18.43
N LYS A 121 0.71 -13.16 19.21
CA LYS A 121 -0.73 -12.93 19.13
C LYS A 121 -1.02 -11.57 19.74
N ILE A 122 -1.50 -10.63 18.92
CA ILE A 122 -2.02 -9.36 19.41
C ILE A 122 -3.41 -9.65 19.99
N GLU A 123 -3.55 -9.52 21.32
CA GLU A 123 -4.85 -9.61 21.99
C GLU A 123 -5.42 -8.19 22.16
N GLY A 124 -6.60 -7.94 21.58
CA GLY A 124 -7.35 -6.70 21.67
C GLY A 124 -8.79 -6.94 21.23
N GLU A 125 -9.74 -6.18 21.76
CA GLU A 125 -11.18 -6.38 21.50
C GLU A 125 -11.65 -5.79 20.15
N ASP A 126 -10.79 -5.02 19.47
CA ASP A 126 -11.08 -4.35 18.19
C ASP A 126 -10.57 -5.13 16.96
N ILE A 127 -10.49 -6.47 17.04
CA ILE A 127 -10.05 -7.28 15.91
C ILE A 127 -11.27 -7.88 15.20
N LEU A 128 -11.70 -7.21 14.13
CA LEU A 128 -12.77 -7.71 13.26
C LEU A 128 -12.25 -8.84 12.37
N PHE A 129 -12.27 -10.08 12.87
CA PHE A 129 -12.15 -11.25 12.01
C PHE A 129 -13.54 -11.65 11.52
N VAL A 130 -13.83 -11.46 10.24
CA VAL A 130 -14.98 -12.12 9.61
C VAL A 130 -14.56 -13.55 9.30
N TYR A 131 -14.92 -14.48 10.20
CA TYR A 131 -14.92 -15.90 9.88
C TYR A 131 -16.21 -16.22 9.11
N ASP A 132 -16.09 -16.55 7.82
CA ASP A 132 -17.17 -17.22 7.09
C ASP A 132 -17.20 -18.69 7.54
N GLN A 133 -18.06 -19.01 8.52
CA GLN A 133 -18.60 -20.35 8.67
C GLN A 133 -20.10 -20.30 8.97
N LYS A 134 -20.86 -20.45 7.88
CA LYS A 134 -22.14 -21.17 7.73
C LYS A 134 -23.02 -21.31 8.97
N GLU A 135 -24.19 -20.67 8.89
CA GLU A 135 -25.40 -21.04 9.60
C GLU A 135 -25.65 -22.56 9.60
N LYS A 136 -25.99 -23.10 10.77
CA LYS A 136 -27.01 -24.14 10.89
C LYS A 136 -27.85 -23.88 12.14
N PRO A 137 -29.18 -23.76 12.04
CA PRO A 137 -30.05 -23.72 13.20
C PRO A 137 -30.27 -25.14 13.73
N VAL A 138 -30.30 -25.28 15.05
CA VAL A 138 -31.08 -26.31 15.77
C VAL A 138 -31.77 -25.63 16.93
#